data_AF-A0AAW2IMB2-F1
#
_entry.id   AF-A0AAW2IMB2-F1
#
_cell.length_a   1.000
_cell.length_b   1.000
_cell.length_c   1.000
_cell.angle_alpha   90.00
_cell.angle_beta   90.00
_cell.angle_gamma   90.00
#
_symmetry.space_group_name_H-M   'P 1'
#
loop_
_entity.id
_entity.type
_entity.pdbx_description
1 polymer ?
#
loop_
_entity_poly.entity_id
_entity_poly.type
_entity_poly.pdbx_seq_one_letter_code
_entity_poly.pdbx_strand_id
1 'polypeptide(L)'
;MIRSFNNHLLVFTRPEACKSHGTQGNTEAQLSPVLRKLDSRWRCKRNFMVGAGIVDIVFIDTTPFVGKYFDNAKNQKFDWKDVLPRDKYLSALRKSLHLALSKSRAPWKIVVGHHTIRSIGHHGDTQEIVDQLLPILEAHKVDMYINGHDHCLEHLSNKKGKVTVTARLVQIQQRIRLNGVINFLAVGDWGRKGTFNQSAVAHSMGEVGAKLGIDFVVSTGDNFYKDGLTGVRDPAFAQSFTNIYTARSLQKPWYAILGNHDYHGNTKAQLSPLLRKRDRRWNCYRSYTVLAGFLQISRGHINIICQAPNKFNWTGVLPRKTYISNLLKDLDTALKTSKAAWKIVVGHHPIRSIGKQGDTKELLEKLLPILEANKIPIYINGHNHCLEHINNTGISIEFVTSGGGQGRGATLYIMTDTRTT
;
A
#
# COMPACT_ATOMS: atom_id res chain seq x y z
N MET A 1 -10.91 -37.11 0.68
CA MET A 1 -11.35 -36.40 1.91
C MET A 1 -10.74 -34.99 1.89
N ILE A 2 -11.49 -33.97 1.49
CA ILE A 2 -10.98 -32.59 1.38
C ILE A 2 -11.05 -31.94 2.77
N ARG A 3 -9.91 -31.57 3.35
CA ARG A 3 -9.86 -30.72 4.56
C ARG A 3 -9.35 -29.34 4.20
N SER A 4 -10.31 -28.46 3.86
CA SER A 4 -10.10 -27.01 3.94
C SER A 4 -9.90 -26.63 5.41
N PHE A 5 -8.86 -25.85 5.71
CA PHE A 5 -8.71 -25.17 7.00
C PHE A 5 -8.78 -23.65 6.78
N ASN A 6 -9.60 -22.99 7.58
CA ASN A 6 -9.88 -21.56 7.45
C ASN A 6 -8.65 -20.70 7.77
N ASN A 7 -8.46 -19.65 6.97
CA ASN A 7 -7.40 -18.66 7.16
C ASN A 7 -7.63 -17.82 8.43
N HIS A 8 -6.94 -18.17 9.51
CA HIS A 8 -6.74 -17.28 10.65
C HIS A 8 -5.25 -16.97 10.82
N LEU A 9 -4.77 -15.96 10.09
CA LEU A 9 -3.44 -15.39 10.33
C LEU A 9 -3.52 -14.40 11.50
N LEU A 10 -2.94 -14.76 12.65
CA LEU A 10 -2.77 -13.86 13.79
C LEU A 10 -1.72 -12.79 13.47
N VAL A 11 -2.17 -11.55 13.27
CA VAL A 11 -1.31 -10.41 12.93
C VAL A 11 -0.84 -9.70 14.20
N PHE A 12 0.43 -9.89 14.57
CA PHE A 12 1.12 -9.05 15.55
C PHE A 12 1.83 -7.89 14.85
N THR A 13 1.50 -6.64 15.21
CA THR A 13 2.22 -5.44 14.75
C THR A 13 2.75 -4.61 15.91
N ARG A 14 4.08 -4.53 16.03
CA ARG A 14 4.77 -3.41 16.71
C ARG A 14 5.56 -2.63 15.65
N PRO A 15 5.07 -1.47 15.19
CA PRO A 15 5.78 -0.65 14.23
C PRO A 15 6.70 0.35 14.97
N GLU A 16 7.85 -0.13 15.40
CA GLU A 16 8.98 0.74 15.80
C GLU A 16 10.15 0.51 14.84
N ALA A 17 10.88 1.59 14.54
CA ALA A 17 11.71 1.67 13.36
C ALA A 17 13.06 0.93 13.53
N CYS A 18 13.09 -0.35 13.18
CA CYS A 18 14.33 -0.99 12.76
C CYS A 18 14.71 -0.47 11.36
N LYS A 19 15.59 0.54 11.32
CA LYS A 19 16.36 0.83 10.10
C LYS A 19 17.18 -0.41 9.71
N SER A 20 17.45 -0.62 8.43
CA SER A 20 18.36 -1.66 7.94
C SER A 20 19.81 -1.36 8.37
N HIS A 21 20.13 -1.71 9.61
CA HIS A 21 21.43 -1.47 10.27
C HIS A 21 22.02 -2.76 10.86
N GLY A 22 21.47 -3.93 10.52
CA GLY A 22 21.85 -5.23 11.13
C GLY A 22 23.35 -5.56 11.04
N THR A 23 24.04 -5.05 10.02
CA THR A 23 25.49 -5.18 9.81
C THR A 23 26.30 -3.91 10.12
N GLN A 24 25.65 -2.80 10.50
CA GLN A 24 26.30 -1.54 10.92
C GLN A 24 26.62 -1.52 12.42
N GLY A 25 26.49 -2.67 13.09
CA GLY A 25 26.87 -2.91 14.48
C GLY A 25 27.56 -4.26 14.62
N ASN A 26 27.92 -4.63 15.86
CA ASN A 26 28.53 -5.92 16.14
C ASN A 26 27.52 -7.07 15.83
N THR A 27 27.88 -7.95 14.90
CA THR A 27 26.99 -9.06 14.49
C THR A 27 27.06 -10.22 15.48
N GLU A 28 28.23 -10.49 16.04
CA GLU A 28 28.47 -11.50 17.09
C GLU A 28 27.61 -11.22 18.34
N ALA A 29 27.49 -9.96 18.74
CA ALA A 29 26.67 -9.54 19.88
C ALA A 29 25.18 -9.92 19.72
N GLN A 30 24.62 -9.82 18.50
CA GLN A 30 23.24 -10.21 18.20
C GLN A 30 23.01 -11.74 18.27
N LEU A 31 24.08 -12.51 18.07
CA LEU A 31 24.10 -13.98 18.15
C LEU A 31 24.35 -14.49 19.58
N SER A 32 24.79 -13.60 20.49
CA SER A 32 25.20 -13.97 21.85
C SER A 32 24.13 -14.74 22.63
N PRO A 33 24.48 -15.89 23.26
CA PRO A 33 23.59 -16.60 24.17
C PRO A 33 23.11 -15.74 25.36
N VAL A 34 23.83 -14.68 25.72
CA VAL A 34 23.44 -13.74 26.79
C VAL A 34 22.11 -13.06 26.47
N LEU A 35 21.86 -12.67 25.21
CA LEU A 35 20.57 -12.08 24.82
C LEU A 35 19.39 -13.04 25.05
N ARG A 36 19.62 -14.36 24.98
CA ARG A 36 18.59 -15.38 25.28
C ARG A 36 18.36 -15.58 26.78
N LYS A 37 19.33 -15.21 27.61
CA LYS A 37 19.18 -15.16 29.08
C LYS A 37 18.40 -13.91 29.51
N LEU A 38 18.55 -12.80 28.77
CA LEU A 38 17.80 -11.56 28.99
C LEU A 38 16.34 -11.66 28.48
N ASP A 39 16.11 -12.31 27.34
CA ASP A 39 14.77 -12.65 26.85
C ASP A 39 14.76 -14.03 26.19
N SER A 40 14.08 -15.00 26.81
CA SER A 40 14.02 -16.39 26.34
C SER A 40 13.34 -16.57 24.97
N ARG A 41 12.61 -15.54 24.50
CA ARG A 41 12.01 -15.47 23.16
C ARG A 41 13.04 -15.10 22.09
N TRP A 42 14.16 -14.47 22.45
CA TRP A 42 15.21 -14.12 21.49
C TRP A 42 15.89 -15.37 20.94
N ARG A 43 15.78 -15.60 19.63
CA ARG A 43 16.37 -16.77 18.95
C ARG A 43 17.06 -16.40 17.64
N CYS A 44 18.09 -15.57 17.70
CA CYS A 44 18.97 -15.30 16.55
C CYS A 44 20.06 -16.37 16.39
N LYS A 45 20.27 -16.87 15.16
CA LYS A 45 21.44 -17.62 14.67
C LYS A 45 21.63 -17.25 13.19
N ARG A 46 22.86 -17.30 12.66
CA ARG A 46 23.14 -17.00 11.24
C ARG A 46 22.28 -17.86 10.30
N ASN A 47 22.25 -19.17 10.51
CA ASN A 47 21.45 -20.12 9.74
C ASN A 47 20.95 -21.25 10.64
N PHE A 48 19.69 -21.65 10.51
CA PHE A 48 19.11 -22.77 11.28
C PHE A 48 17.79 -23.23 10.68
N MET A 49 17.40 -24.47 10.99
CA MET A 49 16.10 -25.04 10.63
C MET A 49 15.22 -25.20 11.87
N VAL A 50 13.94 -24.92 11.74
CA VAL A 50 12.89 -25.20 12.73
C VAL A 50 11.89 -26.15 12.09
N GLY A 51 11.86 -27.39 12.55
CA GLY A 51 10.86 -28.38 12.16
C GLY A 51 9.66 -28.36 13.09
N ALA A 52 8.46 -28.30 12.52
CA ALA A 52 7.18 -28.31 13.23
C ALA A 52 6.27 -29.44 12.72
N GLY A 53 6.86 -30.57 12.31
CA GLY A 53 6.17 -31.76 11.81
C GLY A 53 5.62 -31.60 10.39
N ILE A 54 4.68 -30.68 10.18
CA ILE A 54 4.05 -30.41 8.88
C ILE A 54 4.80 -29.38 8.03
N VAL A 55 5.72 -28.62 8.64
CA VAL A 55 6.53 -27.59 7.98
C VAL A 55 7.95 -27.58 8.53
N ASP A 56 8.92 -27.43 7.64
CA ASP A 56 10.30 -27.06 7.97
C ASP A 56 10.56 -25.63 7.52
N ILE A 57 11.00 -24.78 8.45
CA ILE A 57 11.37 -23.38 8.19
C ILE A 57 12.89 -23.26 8.29
N VAL A 58 13.55 -22.92 7.19
CA VAL A 58 15.01 -22.74 7.12
C VAL A 58 15.34 -21.24 7.04
N PHE A 59 16.04 -20.73 8.04
CA PHE A 59 16.55 -19.37 8.07
C PHE A 59 17.94 -19.34 7.43
N ILE A 60 18.16 -18.38 6.52
CA ILE A 60 19.42 -18.16 5.83
C ILE A 60 19.86 -16.70 5.88
N ASP A 61 21.12 -16.47 6.27
CA ASP A 61 21.77 -15.16 6.22
C ASP A 61 22.08 -14.79 4.76
N THR A 62 21.21 -13.99 4.15
CA THR A 62 21.38 -13.57 2.76
C THR A 62 22.24 -12.32 2.58
N THR A 63 22.76 -11.73 3.66
CA THR A 63 23.48 -10.44 3.60
C THR A 63 24.85 -10.55 2.91
N PRO A 64 25.66 -11.60 3.14
CA PRO A 64 26.93 -11.79 2.45
C PRO A 64 26.85 -12.05 0.95
N PHE A 65 25.66 -12.33 0.38
CA PHE A 65 25.51 -12.49 -1.08
C PHE A 65 25.66 -11.18 -1.82
N VAL A 66 25.34 -10.04 -1.20
CA VAL A 66 25.25 -8.75 -1.90
C VAL A 66 26.63 -8.09 -2.03
N GLY A 67 27.14 -7.97 -3.26
CA GLY A 67 28.49 -7.46 -3.54
C GLY A 67 28.75 -6.05 -3.00
N LYS A 68 27.78 -5.15 -3.23
CA LYS A 68 27.90 -3.72 -2.89
C LYS A 68 28.27 -3.40 -1.43
N TYR A 69 28.04 -4.32 -0.48
CA TYR A 69 28.41 -4.13 0.93
C TYR A 69 29.87 -4.48 1.25
N PHE A 70 30.58 -5.11 0.31
CA PHE A 70 32.03 -5.32 0.36
C PHE A 70 32.75 -4.24 -0.46
N ASP A 71 32.16 -3.83 -1.59
CA ASP A 71 32.81 -2.91 -2.53
C ASP A 71 32.75 -1.43 -2.10
N ASN A 72 31.65 -0.98 -1.47
CA ASN A 72 31.42 0.43 -1.11
C ASN A 72 31.73 0.76 0.36
N ALA A 73 32.95 0.49 0.80
CA ALA A 73 33.42 0.79 2.17
C ALA A 73 33.45 2.28 2.55
N LYS A 74 33.32 3.22 1.58
CA LYS A 74 33.57 4.66 1.81
C LYS A 74 32.55 5.36 2.74
N ASN A 75 31.31 4.88 2.83
CA ASN A 75 30.23 5.55 3.56
C ASN A 75 29.55 4.72 4.66
N GLN A 76 29.89 3.44 4.83
CA GLN A 76 29.28 2.54 5.83
C GLN A 76 30.30 1.52 6.34
N LYS A 77 30.33 1.32 7.66
CA LYS A 77 31.20 0.34 8.33
C LYS A 77 30.43 -0.98 8.53
N PHE A 78 30.95 -2.07 7.97
CA PHE A 78 30.37 -3.40 8.06
C PHE A 78 31.25 -4.34 8.90
N ASP A 79 30.64 -5.21 9.70
CA ASP A 79 31.34 -6.21 10.51
C ASP A 79 31.42 -7.58 9.79
N TRP A 80 32.56 -7.84 9.15
CA TRP A 80 32.76 -9.03 8.31
C TRP A 80 33.66 -10.12 8.91
N LYS A 81 34.04 -10.02 10.19
CA LYS A 81 35.06 -10.89 10.81
C LYS A 81 34.77 -12.40 10.67
N ASP A 82 33.52 -12.82 10.89
CA ASP A 82 33.11 -14.23 10.75
C ASP A 82 32.67 -14.63 9.32
N VAL A 83 32.65 -13.68 8.40
CA VAL A 83 32.14 -13.85 7.03
C VAL A 83 33.29 -13.99 6.02
N LEU A 84 34.47 -13.45 6.35
CA LEU A 84 35.66 -13.59 5.51
C LEU A 84 36.39 -14.92 5.76
N PRO A 85 36.92 -15.58 4.70
CA PRO A 85 36.81 -15.24 3.28
C PRO A 85 35.40 -15.47 2.73
N ARG A 86 34.85 -14.46 2.05
CA ARG A 86 33.44 -14.38 1.62
C ARG A 86 33.01 -15.61 0.80
N ASP A 87 33.81 -16.03 -0.17
CA ASP A 87 33.45 -17.15 -1.05
C ASP A 87 33.44 -18.50 -0.31
N LYS A 88 34.32 -18.66 0.69
CA LYS A 88 34.34 -19.83 1.58
C LYS A 88 33.06 -19.86 2.44
N TYR A 89 32.65 -18.72 2.99
CA TYR A 89 31.39 -18.59 3.73
C TYR A 89 30.19 -18.89 2.82
N LEU A 90 30.07 -18.24 1.66
CA LEU A 90 28.97 -18.47 0.71
C LEU A 90 28.92 -19.90 0.18
N SER A 91 30.06 -20.57 0.00
CA SER A 91 30.13 -21.99 -0.36
C SER A 91 29.60 -22.89 0.76
N ALA A 92 30.05 -22.69 2.00
CA ALA A 92 29.57 -23.43 3.17
C ALA A 92 28.08 -23.20 3.43
N LEU A 93 27.61 -21.97 3.23
CA LEU A 93 26.23 -21.53 3.37
C LEU A 93 25.29 -22.26 2.40
N ARG A 94 25.62 -22.25 1.10
CA ARG A 94 24.86 -22.96 0.06
C ARG A 94 24.83 -24.46 0.30
N LYS A 95 25.98 -25.07 0.65
CA LYS A 95 26.06 -26.51 1.01
C LYS A 95 25.15 -26.83 2.21
N SER A 96 25.15 -25.98 3.23
CA SER A 96 24.29 -26.14 4.42
C SER A 96 22.80 -26.04 4.08
N LEU A 97 22.41 -25.10 3.20
CA LEU A 97 21.03 -24.98 2.71
C LEU A 97 20.60 -26.22 1.91
N HIS A 98 21.42 -26.69 0.95
CA HIS A 98 21.12 -27.93 0.22
C HIS A 98 20.94 -29.13 1.15
N LEU A 99 21.79 -29.26 2.18
CA LEU A 99 21.76 -30.38 3.12
C LEU A 99 20.55 -30.32 4.08
N ALA A 100 20.12 -29.12 4.49
CA ALA A 100 18.92 -28.94 5.31
C ALA A 100 17.66 -29.30 4.50
N LEU A 101 17.55 -28.76 3.28
CA LEU A 101 16.40 -28.99 2.41
C LEU A 101 16.31 -30.43 1.88
N SER A 102 17.44 -31.11 1.62
CA SER A 102 17.44 -32.51 1.16
C SER A 102 17.05 -33.50 2.26
N LYS A 103 17.34 -33.19 3.53
CA LYS A 103 16.92 -33.99 4.69
C LYS A 103 15.46 -33.75 5.10
N SER A 104 14.89 -32.61 4.70
CA SER A 104 13.52 -32.24 5.03
C SER A 104 12.50 -33.15 4.32
N ARG A 105 11.75 -33.90 5.13
CA ARG A 105 10.58 -34.70 4.71
C ARG A 105 9.25 -33.98 4.98
N ALA A 106 9.28 -32.74 5.45
CA ALA A 106 8.07 -31.98 5.77
C ALA A 106 7.22 -31.72 4.50
N PRO A 107 5.88 -31.78 4.60
CA PRO A 107 4.95 -31.41 3.53
C PRO A 107 5.16 -29.99 2.97
N TRP A 108 5.57 -29.04 3.82
CA TRP A 108 5.87 -27.66 3.44
C TRP A 108 7.33 -27.31 3.76
N LYS A 109 8.03 -26.69 2.80
CA LYS A 109 9.36 -26.09 3.03
C LYS A 109 9.29 -24.58 2.84
N ILE A 110 9.66 -23.83 3.88
CA ILE A 110 9.73 -22.37 3.86
C ILE A 110 11.18 -21.95 4.07
N VAL A 111 11.67 -21.02 3.25
CA VAL A 111 12.99 -20.40 3.45
C VAL A 111 12.82 -18.93 3.81
N VAL A 112 13.55 -18.46 4.82
CA VAL A 112 13.49 -17.08 5.32
C VAL A 112 14.86 -16.44 5.18
N GLY A 113 14.95 -15.36 4.40
CA GLY A 113 16.15 -14.52 4.26
C GLY A 113 15.87 -13.07 4.60
N HIS A 114 16.88 -12.19 4.53
CA HIS A 114 16.63 -10.74 4.66
C HIS A 114 16.25 -10.14 3.30
N HIS A 115 17.07 -10.42 2.28
CA HIS A 115 17.06 -9.82 0.94
C HIS A 115 16.09 -10.50 -0.04
N THR A 116 15.81 -9.80 -1.13
CA THR A 116 14.80 -10.11 -2.14
C THR A 116 15.29 -11.13 -3.18
N ILE A 117 14.46 -12.13 -3.50
CA ILE A 117 14.64 -12.93 -4.73
C ILE A 117 13.90 -12.27 -5.89
N ARG A 118 12.61 -11.97 -5.67
CA ARG A 118 11.80 -11.11 -6.53
C ARG A 118 11.23 -9.97 -5.71
N SER A 119 11.12 -8.78 -6.29
CA SER A 119 10.56 -7.59 -5.65
C SER A 119 10.00 -6.60 -6.68
N ILE A 120 8.90 -5.93 -6.33
CA ILE A 120 8.40 -4.71 -7.01
C ILE A 120 8.69 -3.44 -6.20
N GLY A 121 9.35 -3.60 -5.05
CA GLY A 121 9.77 -2.57 -4.13
C GLY A 121 11.05 -1.85 -4.56
N HIS A 122 11.53 -0.96 -3.70
CA HIS A 122 12.60 -0.03 -4.04
C HIS A 122 14.01 -0.62 -4.10
N HIS A 123 14.24 -1.79 -3.52
CA HIS A 123 15.51 -2.50 -3.63
C HIS A 123 15.53 -3.45 -4.84
N GLY A 124 14.36 -3.82 -5.38
CA GLY A 124 14.23 -4.69 -6.54
C GLY A 124 14.79 -6.09 -6.27
N ASP A 125 14.99 -6.86 -7.34
CA ASP A 125 15.57 -8.21 -7.25
C ASP A 125 17.05 -8.14 -6.84
N THR A 126 17.45 -8.91 -5.82
CA THR A 126 18.87 -9.04 -5.48
C THR A 126 19.49 -10.10 -6.40
N GLN A 127 20.15 -9.66 -7.48
CA GLN A 127 20.61 -10.53 -8.56
C GLN A 127 21.51 -11.67 -8.06
N GLU A 128 22.42 -11.41 -7.10
CA GLU A 128 23.31 -12.45 -6.57
C GLU A 128 22.55 -13.59 -5.85
N ILE A 129 21.35 -13.31 -5.34
CA ILE A 129 20.47 -14.30 -4.69
C ILE A 129 19.60 -15.01 -5.73
N VAL A 130 19.16 -14.29 -6.78
CA VAL A 130 18.54 -14.89 -7.96
C VAL A 130 19.46 -15.92 -8.59
N ASP A 131 20.75 -15.63 -8.72
CA ASP A 131 21.69 -16.52 -9.38
C ASP A 131 22.16 -17.68 -8.47
N GLN A 132 22.37 -17.42 -7.18
CA GLN A 132 23.02 -18.38 -6.27
C GLN A 132 22.08 -19.12 -5.31
N LEU A 133 20.87 -18.62 -5.05
CA LEU A 133 19.93 -19.22 -4.11
C LEU A 133 18.63 -19.71 -4.76
N LEU A 134 18.03 -18.97 -5.70
CA LEU A 134 16.79 -19.41 -6.35
C LEU A 134 16.89 -20.82 -6.98
N PRO A 135 17.96 -21.22 -7.70
CA PRO A 135 18.10 -22.58 -8.23
C PRO A 135 18.11 -23.66 -7.14
N ILE A 136 18.62 -23.34 -5.95
CA ILE A 136 18.64 -24.26 -4.80
C ILE A 136 17.23 -24.44 -4.25
N LEU A 137 16.45 -23.36 -4.16
CA LEU A 137 15.06 -23.39 -3.69
C LEU A 137 14.16 -24.16 -4.68
N GLU A 138 14.35 -23.95 -5.98
CA GLU A 138 13.58 -24.64 -7.03
C GLU A 138 13.92 -26.13 -7.09
N ALA A 139 15.19 -26.51 -7.07
CA ALA A 139 15.63 -27.91 -7.07
C ALA A 139 15.06 -28.71 -5.88
N HIS A 140 14.96 -28.10 -4.70
CA HIS A 140 14.39 -28.71 -3.50
C HIS A 140 12.88 -28.53 -3.33
N LYS A 141 12.21 -27.93 -4.33
CA LYS A 141 10.76 -27.69 -4.37
C LYS A 141 10.26 -26.91 -3.14
N VAL A 142 10.98 -25.86 -2.75
CA VAL A 142 10.59 -24.94 -1.66
C VAL A 142 9.28 -24.23 -2.04
N ASP A 143 8.31 -24.23 -1.11
CA ASP A 143 6.96 -23.72 -1.36
C ASP A 143 6.85 -22.20 -1.12
N MET A 144 7.68 -21.63 -0.24
CA MET A 144 7.67 -20.20 0.06
C MET A 144 9.07 -19.64 0.39
N TYR A 145 9.36 -18.44 -0.11
CA TYR A 145 10.48 -17.63 0.34
C TYR A 145 9.96 -16.34 1.00
N ILE A 146 10.42 -16.05 2.22
CA ILE A 146 10.03 -14.87 3.01
C ILE A 146 11.24 -13.96 3.17
N ASN A 147 11.05 -12.66 2.98
CA ASN A 147 12.08 -11.65 3.18
C ASN A 147 11.52 -10.33 3.74
N GLY A 148 12.39 -9.38 4.09
CA GLY A 148 11.98 -8.11 4.70
C GLY A 148 12.73 -6.87 4.22
N HIS A 149 13.60 -6.98 3.22
CA HIS A 149 14.53 -5.92 2.83
C HIS A 149 13.81 -4.66 2.32
N ASP A 150 12.75 -4.80 1.50
CA ASP A 150 12.03 -3.64 0.95
C ASP A 150 11.23 -2.81 1.97
N HIS A 151 11.08 -3.30 3.21
CA HIS A 151 10.26 -2.67 4.25
C HIS A 151 8.78 -2.48 3.86
N CYS A 152 8.27 -3.29 2.93
CA CYS A 152 6.87 -3.38 2.54
C CYS A 152 6.36 -4.82 2.68
N LEU A 153 5.04 -4.99 2.80
CA LEU A 153 4.42 -6.31 2.74
C LEU A 153 4.27 -6.71 1.28
N GLU A 154 5.23 -7.49 0.81
CA GLU A 154 5.33 -7.95 -0.56
C GLU A 154 5.37 -9.46 -0.69
N HIS A 155 5.16 -9.89 -1.92
CA HIS A 155 4.59 -11.18 -2.22
C HIS A 155 4.55 -11.27 -3.80
N LEU A 156 5.36 -12.06 -4.54
CA LEU A 156 5.26 -12.21 -6.04
C LEU A 156 5.34 -13.70 -6.52
N SER A 157 4.36 -14.19 -7.30
CA SER A 157 4.12 -15.65 -7.54
C SER A 157 4.26 -16.07 -8.99
N ASN A 158 4.82 -17.25 -9.25
CA ASN A 158 4.94 -17.84 -10.58
C ASN A 158 3.89 -18.95 -10.84
N LYS A 159 3.26 -18.98 -12.01
CA LYS A 159 2.38 -20.09 -12.44
C LYS A 159 3.15 -21.38 -12.78
N LYS A 160 4.48 -21.31 -13.01
CA LYS A 160 5.34 -22.45 -13.38
C LYS A 160 6.22 -22.99 -12.24
N GLY A 161 6.25 -22.35 -11.07
CA GLY A 161 7.09 -22.76 -9.94
C GLY A 161 6.44 -22.37 -8.61
N LYS A 162 6.47 -23.28 -7.62
CA LYS A 162 5.63 -23.25 -6.42
C LYS A 162 5.78 -22.04 -5.49
N VAL A 163 6.84 -21.23 -5.65
CA VAL A 163 7.08 -20.04 -4.82
C VAL A 163 5.93 -19.04 -4.99
N THR A 164 4.99 -19.08 -4.04
CA THR A 164 3.74 -18.32 -4.07
C THR A 164 3.70 -17.25 -3.01
N VAL A 165 3.32 -16.06 -3.45
CA VAL A 165 3.49 -14.80 -2.78
C VAL A 165 2.76 -13.82 -3.75
N THR A 166 1.76 -12.98 -3.38
CA THR A 166 1.02 -12.07 -4.33
C THR A 166 0.73 -10.63 -3.83
N ALA A 167 1.35 -9.59 -4.42
CA ALA A 167 1.34 -8.20 -3.99
C ALA A 167 0.11 -7.51 -4.59
N ARG A 168 -0.90 -7.33 -3.75
CA ARG A 168 -2.19 -6.80 -4.16
C ARG A 168 -2.36 -5.40 -3.60
N LEU A 169 -3.12 -4.57 -4.31
CA LEU A 169 -3.72 -3.38 -3.71
C LEU A 169 -4.37 -3.77 -2.37
N VAL A 170 -4.20 -2.94 -1.34
CA VAL A 170 -4.81 -3.21 -0.03
C VAL A 170 -6.31 -3.32 -0.23
N GLN A 171 -6.85 -4.54 -0.10
CA GLN A 171 -8.26 -4.82 -0.37
C GLN A 171 -9.04 -4.67 0.94
N ILE A 172 -9.80 -3.60 1.05
CA ILE A 172 -10.65 -3.30 2.21
C ILE A 172 -12.05 -3.82 1.90
N GLN A 173 -12.57 -4.74 2.72
CA GLN A 173 -13.99 -5.07 2.67
C GLN A 173 -14.77 -4.05 3.50
N GLN A 174 -15.74 -3.38 2.87
CA GLN A 174 -16.70 -2.51 3.52
C GLN A 174 -18.00 -3.28 3.75
N ARG A 175 -18.47 -3.33 5.01
CA ARG A 175 -19.78 -3.89 5.34
C ARG A 175 -20.85 -2.89 4.95
N ILE A 176 -21.72 -3.29 4.01
CA ILE A 176 -22.87 -2.51 3.55
C ILE A 176 -24.18 -3.07 4.12
N ARG A 177 -25.28 -2.36 3.88
CA ARG A 177 -26.64 -2.86 4.11
C ARG A 177 -27.01 -3.91 3.07
N LEU A 178 -27.95 -4.78 3.43
CA LEU A 178 -28.41 -5.88 2.58
C LEU A 178 -29.52 -5.47 1.59
N ASN A 179 -29.88 -4.19 1.53
CA ASN A 179 -30.99 -3.67 0.73
C ASN A 179 -30.62 -3.36 -0.73
N GLY A 180 -29.49 -3.86 -1.25
CA GLY A 180 -29.07 -3.64 -2.64
C GLY A 180 -28.68 -2.18 -2.99
N VAL A 181 -28.57 -1.27 -2.01
CA VAL A 181 -28.22 0.14 -2.24
C VAL A 181 -26.97 0.51 -1.44
N ILE A 182 -26.09 1.30 -2.05
CA ILE A 182 -24.87 1.83 -1.42
C ILE A 182 -24.88 3.35 -1.56
N ASN A 183 -24.87 4.04 -0.42
CA ASN A 183 -24.88 5.50 -0.37
C ASN A 183 -23.53 6.02 0.15
N PHE A 184 -22.87 6.89 -0.60
CA PHE A 184 -21.62 7.51 -0.16
C PHE A 184 -21.50 8.97 -0.59
N LEU A 185 -20.75 9.75 0.20
CA LEU A 185 -20.35 11.11 -0.16
C LEU A 185 -18.93 11.08 -0.73
N ALA A 186 -18.63 11.94 -1.71
CA ALA A 186 -17.26 12.30 -2.06
C ALA A 186 -16.97 13.73 -1.61
N VAL A 187 -15.75 13.95 -1.09
CA VAL A 187 -15.25 15.31 -0.77
C VAL A 187 -13.74 15.40 -1.02
N GLY A 188 -13.36 16.21 -2.00
CA GLY A 188 -11.99 16.64 -2.22
C GLY A 188 -11.72 17.99 -1.60
N ASP A 189 -10.43 18.28 -1.42
CA ASP A 189 -9.94 19.65 -1.23
C ASP A 189 -10.66 20.33 -0.05
N TRP A 190 -10.39 19.85 1.17
CA TRP A 190 -11.20 20.20 2.35
C TRP A 190 -10.43 20.70 3.57
N GLY A 191 -9.22 20.22 3.85
CA GLY A 191 -8.61 20.38 5.18
C GLY A 191 -8.10 21.78 5.54
N ARG A 192 -8.97 22.62 6.13
CA ARG A 192 -8.69 24.03 6.48
C ARG A 192 -9.01 24.38 7.94
N LYS A 193 -8.95 23.43 8.86
CA LYS A 193 -9.17 23.67 10.29
C LYS A 193 -10.53 24.31 10.60
N GLY A 194 -11.55 23.99 9.81
CA GLY A 194 -12.90 24.57 9.88
C GLY A 194 -13.08 25.91 9.14
N THR A 195 -12.01 26.54 8.66
CA THR A 195 -12.05 27.78 7.87
C THR A 195 -12.36 27.52 6.39
N PHE A 196 -12.49 28.57 5.57
CA PHE A 196 -12.88 28.47 4.15
C PHE A 196 -14.12 27.58 3.94
N ASN A 197 -15.22 27.89 4.63
CA ASN A 197 -16.49 27.15 4.59
C ASN A 197 -16.43 25.65 4.93
N GLN A 198 -15.28 25.10 5.35
CA GLN A 198 -15.14 23.67 5.62
C GLN A 198 -16.16 23.18 6.66
N SER A 199 -16.37 23.92 7.75
CA SER A 199 -17.37 23.58 8.77
C SER A 199 -18.80 23.62 8.23
N ALA A 200 -19.12 24.51 7.29
CA ALA A 200 -20.44 24.58 6.66
C ALA A 200 -20.65 23.38 5.72
N VAL A 201 -19.66 23.02 4.92
CA VAL A 201 -19.69 21.79 4.09
C VAL A 201 -19.85 20.55 4.98
N ALA A 202 -19.12 20.48 6.10
CA ALA A 202 -19.23 19.38 7.06
C ALA A 202 -20.63 19.28 7.70
N HIS A 203 -21.28 20.42 7.95
CA HIS A 203 -22.67 20.46 8.44
C HIS A 203 -23.64 19.89 7.40
N SER A 204 -23.63 20.40 6.17
CA SER A 204 -24.50 19.90 5.09
C SER A 204 -24.25 18.44 4.73
N MET A 205 -22.98 17.99 4.75
CA MET A 205 -22.63 16.57 4.64
C MET A 205 -23.27 15.74 5.78
N GLY A 206 -23.35 16.30 6.99
CA GLY A 206 -24.02 15.72 8.14
C GLY A 206 -25.53 15.52 7.91
N GLU A 207 -26.21 16.55 7.44
CA GLU A 207 -27.66 16.53 7.15
C GLU A 207 -27.99 15.53 6.02
N VAL A 208 -27.30 15.64 4.88
CA VAL A 208 -27.46 14.73 3.72
C VAL A 208 -27.13 13.29 4.12
N GLY A 209 -26.03 13.10 4.86
CA GLY A 209 -25.60 11.79 5.34
C GLY A 209 -26.59 11.15 6.32
N ALA A 210 -27.35 11.96 7.06
CA ALA A 210 -28.42 11.49 7.96
C ALA A 210 -29.68 11.13 7.16
N LYS A 211 -30.14 12.02 6.27
CA LYS A 211 -31.34 11.83 5.44
C LYS A 211 -31.26 10.57 4.56
N LEU A 212 -30.11 10.31 3.97
CA LEU A 212 -29.90 9.18 3.05
C LEU A 212 -29.31 7.95 3.73
N GLY A 213 -28.82 8.11 4.96
CA GLY A 213 -28.05 7.09 5.66
C GLY A 213 -26.86 6.61 4.82
N ILE A 214 -25.75 7.33 4.82
CA ILE A 214 -24.54 6.90 4.09
C ILE A 214 -23.83 5.72 4.76
N ASP A 215 -23.05 4.97 3.99
CA ASP A 215 -22.27 3.82 4.46
C ASP A 215 -20.78 4.17 4.69
N PHE A 216 -20.23 5.08 3.86
CA PHE A 216 -18.87 5.60 3.97
C PHE A 216 -18.74 6.97 3.29
N VAL A 217 -17.59 7.60 3.46
CA VAL A 217 -17.17 8.82 2.74
C VAL A 217 -15.92 8.49 1.93
N VAL A 218 -15.83 8.99 0.70
CA VAL A 218 -14.64 8.98 -0.15
C VAL A 218 -14.01 10.37 -0.09
N SER A 219 -12.68 10.44 0.02
CA SER A 219 -11.98 11.70 -0.21
C SER A 219 -11.01 11.60 -1.38
N THR A 220 -11.11 12.55 -2.31
CA THR A 220 -10.29 12.69 -3.51
C THR A 220 -8.96 13.41 -3.25
N GLY A 221 -8.55 13.54 -1.98
CA GLY A 221 -7.26 14.09 -1.57
C GLY A 221 -7.29 15.59 -1.31
N ASP A 222 -6.09 16.15 -1.12
CA ASP A 222 -5.88 17.48 -0.56
C ASP A 222 -6.52 17.61 0.83
N ASN A 223 -6.14 16.65 1.66
CA ASN A 223 -6.72 16.40 2.97
C ASN A 223 -6.29 17.43 4.01
N PHE A 224 -5.10 18.04 3.87
CA PHE A 224 -4.56 19.00 4.83
C PHE A 224 -3.81 20.14 4.11
N TYR A 225 -4.38 21.34 4.14
CA TYR A 225 -3.78 22.52 3.53
C TYR A 225 -2.93 23.35 4.52
N LYS A 226 -1.96 24.13 4.03
CA LYS A 226 -1.53 24.22 2.62
C LYS A 226 -0.35 23.29 2.29
N ASP A 227 0.25 22.67 3.30
CA ASP A 227 1.51 21.93 3.19
C ASP A 227 1.45 20.54 3.84
N GLY A 228 0.28 19.88 3.82
CA GLY A 228 0.08 18.54 4.39
C GLY A 228 0.12 18.51 5.92
N LEU A 229 0.47 17.35 6.49
CA LEU A 229 0.77 17.17 7.91
C LEU A 229 2.28 17.12 8.12
N THR A 230 2.80 17.66 9.22
CA THR A 230 4.23 17.53 9.59
C THR A 230 4.57 16.13 10.12
N GLY A 231 3.63 15.45 10.78
CA GLY A 231 3.84 14.12 11.36
C GLY A 231 2.58 13.50 11.97
N VAL A 232 2.70 12.30 12.53
CA VAL A 232 1.57 11.53 13.09
C VAL A 232 0.90 12.17 14.32
N ARG A 233 1.61 13.10 14.98
CA ARG A 233 1.11 13.88 16.13
C ARG A 233 0.61 15.27 15.76
N ASP A 234 0.66 15.65 14.48
CA ASP A 234 0.25 16.99 14.04
C ASP A 234 -1.19 17.32 14.51
N PRO A 235 -1.43 18.50 15.11
CA PRO A 235 -2.76 18.93 15.53
C PRO A 235 -3.69 19.20 14.35
N ALA A 236 -3.19 19.51 13.15
CA ALA A 236 -4.00 19.72 11.95
C ALA A 236 -4.85 18.50 11.59
N PHE A 237 -4.43 17.28 11.96
CA PHE A 237 -5.29 16.10 11.84
C PHE A 237 -6.58 16.25 12.64
N ALA A 238 -6.50 16.62 13.92
CA ALA A 238 -7.69 16.82 14.74
C ALA A 238 -8.45 18.09 14.32
N GLN A 239 -7.74 19.19 14.08
CA GLN A 239 -8.31 20.50 13.74
C GLN A 239 -9.04 20.49 12.40
N SER A 240 -8.56 19.77 11.38
CA SER A 240 -9.19 19.71 10.05
C SER A 240 -10.07 18.49 9.84
N PHE A 241 -9.89 17.38 10.55
CA PHE A 241 -10.68 16.16 10.33
C PHE A 241 -11.55 15.79 11.53
N THR A 242 -10.94 15.35 12.64
CA THR A 242 -11.67 14.76 13.76
C THR A 242 -12.71 15.71 14.37
N ASN A 243 -12.34 16.97 14.56
CA ASN A 243 -13.17 17.97 15.25
C ASN A 243 -14.12 18.73 14.30
N ILE A 244 -14.05 18.48 12.99
CA ILE A 244 -14.90 19.15 11.97
C ILE A 244 -16.06 18.25 11.56
N TYR A 245 -15.78 17.00 11.19
CA TYR A 245 -16.80 16.06 10.72
C TYR A 245 -17.45 15.32 11.90
N THR A 246 -18.06 16.04 12.83
CA THR A 246 -18.57 15.51 14.12
C THR A 246 -19.99 14.93 14.04
N ALA A 247 -20.76 15.24 13.00
CA ALA A 247 -22.12 14.73 12.82
C ALA A 247 -22.21 13.20 12.92
N ARG A 248 -23.27 12.68 13.56
CA ARG A 248 -23.47 11.24 13.82
C ARG A 248 -23.48 10.41 12.52
N SER A 249 -24.05 10.96 11.46
CA SER A 249 -24.08 10.40 10.10
C SER A 249 -22.71 10.25 9.45
N LEU A 250 -21.73 11.10 9.84
CA LEU A 250 -20.35 11.09 9.36
C LEU A 250 -19.40 10.23 10.22
N GLN A 251 -19.93 9.54 11.25
CA GLN A 251 -19.19 8.55 12.04
C GLN A 251 -19.11 7.20 11.30
N LYS A 252 -18.56 7.25 10.09
CA LYS A 252 -18.43 6.17 9.11
C LYS A 252 -16.97 6.03 8.68
N PRO A 253 -16.58 4.97 7.96
CA PRO A 253 -15.27 4.91 7.32
C PRO A 253 -15.09 6.04 6.30
N TRP A 254 -13.92 6.66 6.31
CA TRP A 254 -13.46 7.65 5.34
C TRP A 254 -12.31 7.05 4.53
N TYR A 255 -12.52 6.87 3.23
CA TYR A 255 -11.53 6.35 2.30
C TYR A 255 -10.82 7.50 1.59
N ALA A 256 -9.68 7.92 2.12
CA ALA A 256 -8.93 9.06 1.61
C ALA A 256 -7.75 8.66 0.73
N ILE A 257 -7.63 9.30 -0.43
CA ILE A 257 -6.39 9.33 -1.21
C ILE A 257 -5.54 10.54 -0.79
N LEU A 258 -4.37 10.75 -1.40
CA LEU A 258 -3.52 11.94 -1.17
C LEU A 258 -3.61 12.86 -2.39
N GLY A 259 -3.72 14.17 -2.20
CA GLY A 259 -3.64 15.18 -3.26
C GLY A 259 -2.26 15.85 -3.34
N ASN A 260 -2.07 16.86 -4.18
CA ASN A 260 -0.76 17.50 -4.34
C ASN A 260 -0.32 18.27 -3.09
N HIS A 261 -1.23 18.94 -2.37
CA HIS A 261 -0.89 19.64 -1.12
C HIS A 261 -0.48 18.70 0.01
N ASP A 262 -1.03 17.47 0.03
CA ASP A 262 -0.61 16.43 0.98
C ASP A 262 0.87 16.02 0.79
N TYR A 263 1.36 16.08 -0.44
CA TYR A 263 2.75 15.78 -0.79
C TYR A 263 3.73 16.92 -0.50
N HIS A 264 3.29 18.13 -0.14
CA HIS A 264 4.19 19.11 0.47
C HIS A 264 4.64 18.69 1.88
N GLY A 265 3.82 17.87 2.56
CA GLY A 265 4.05 17.42 3.93
C GLY A 265 4.49 15.96 4.05
N ASN A 266 4.34 15.42 5.24
CA ASN A 266 4.66 14.05 5.59
C ASN A 266 3.53 13.09 5.19
N THR A 267 3.51 12.67 3.92
CA THR A 267 2.55 11.67 3.41
C THR A 267 2.58 10.36 4.20
N LYS A 268 3.76 9.94 4.71
CA LYS A 268 3.88 8.76 5.58
C LYS A 268 3.09 8.90 6.90
N ALA A 269 2.83 10.11 7.38
CA ALA A 269 1.95 10.34 8.52
C ALA A 269 0.48 10.02 8.18
N GLN A 270 -0.02 10.52 7.05
CA GLN A 270 -1.39 10.26 6.57
C GLN A 270 -1.64 8.77 6.31
N LEU A 271 -0.62 8.08 5.79
CA LEU A 271 -0.61 6.62 5.54
C LEU A 271 -0.38 5.78 6.81
N SER A 272 -0.11 6.41 7.96
CA SER A 272 0.29 5.68 9.16
C SER A 272 -0.90 5.00 9.86
N PRO A 273 -0.77 3.75 10.34
CA PRO A 273 -1.75 3.16 11.23
C PRO A 273 -1.92 3.91 12.56
N LEU A 274 -1.03 4.87 12.89
CA LEU A 274 -1.19 5.73 14.06
C LEU A 274 -2.32 6.75 13.91
N LEU A 275 -2.56 7.30 12.70
CA LEU A 275 -3.73 8.17 12.48
C LEU A 275 -5.03 7.39 12.59
N ARG A 276 -5.05 6.15 12.08
CA ARG A 276 -6.13 5.16 12.29
C ARG A 276 -6.41 4.81 13.75
N LYS A 277 -5.40 4.94 14.63
CA LYS A 277 -5.58 4.79 16.09
C LYS A 277 -6.11 6.06 16.75
N ARG A 278 -5.77 7.24 16.23
CA ARG A 278 -6.30 8.54 16.70
C ARG A 278 -7.77 8.74 16.30
N ASP A 279 -8.13 8.36 15.07
CA ASP A 279 -9.51 8.38 14.58
C ASP A 279 -9.76 7.14 13.70
N ARG A 280 -10.62 6.22 14.16
CA ARG A 280 -10.86 4.93 13.50
C ARG A 280 -11.56 5.05 12.14
N ARG A 281 -12.10 6.22 11.82
CA ARG A 281 -12.75 6.52 10.53
C ARG A 281 -11.72 6.67 9.42
N TRP A 282 -10.57 7.24 9.72
CA TRP A 282 -9.54 7.58 8.73
C TRP A 282 -8.95 6.34 8.07
N ASN A 283 -9.12 6.14 6.76
CA ASN A 283 -8.50 5.04 6.02
C ASN A 283 -7.81 5.57 4.76
N CYS A 284 -6.50 5.87 4.89
CA CYS A 284 -5.66 6.32 3.79
C CYS A 284 -4.52 5.32 3.56
N TYR A 285 -4.37 4.85 2.32
CA TYR A 285 -3.31 3.93 1.88
C TYR A 285 -2.71 4.41 0.56
N ARG A 286 -1.47 4.00 0.26
CA ARG A 286 -0.74 4.50 -0.92
C ARG A 286 -1.44 4.10 -2.23
N SER A 287 -1.87 2.85 -2.31
CA SER A 287 -2.74 2.31 -3.36
C SER A 287 -3.64 1.24 -2.72
N TYR A 288 -4.95 1.30 -2.96
CA TYR A 288 -5.92 0.39 -2.33
C TYR A 288 -7.19 0.25 -3.16
N THR A 289 -7.96 -0.78 -2.81
CA THR A 289 -9.26 -1.09 -3.37
C THR A 289 -10.25 -1.30 -2.23
N VAL A 290 -11.43 -0.68 -2.31
CA VAL A 290 -12.56 -0.96 -1.42
C VAL A 290 -13.55 -1.84 -2.16
N LEU A 291 -13.94 -2.97 -1.57
CA LEU A 291 -15.08 -3.77 -2.03
C LEU A 291 -16.24 -3.57 -1.07
N ALA A 292 -17.34 -3.04 -1.58
CA ALA A 292 -18.58 -2.79 -0.89
C ALA A 292 -19.70 -3.56 -1.61
N GLY A 293 -19.89 -4.84 -1.26
CA GLY A 293 -20.85 -5.72 -1.96
C GLY A 293 -20.59 -5.80 -3.47
N PHE A 294 -21.47 -5.18 -4.26
CA PHE A 294 -21.40 -5.13 -5.72
C PHE A 294 -20.51 -4.01 -6.29
N LEU A 295 -20.05 -3.07 -5.45
CA LEU A 295 -19.24 -1.92 -5.83
C LEU A 295 -17.76 -2.15 -5.49
N GLN A 296 -16.89 -1.84 -6.45
CA GLN A 296 -15.45 -1.68 -6.24
C GLN A 296 -15.04 -0.22 -6.42
N ILE A 297 -14.26 0.32 -5.48
CA ILE A 297 -13.59 1.62 -5.62
C ILE A 297 -12.07 1.40 -5.64
N SER A 298 -11.39 1.77 -6.73
CA SER A 298 -9.93 1.67 -6.86
C SER A 298 -9.27 3.05 -6.92
N ARG A 299 -8.10 3.22 -6.29
CA ARG A 299 -7.29 4.46 -6.41
C ARG A 299 -6.53 4.50 -7.74
N GLY A 300 -6.75 5.54 -8.56
CA GLY A 300 -6.07 5.80 -9.84
C GLY A 300 -5.17 7.04 -9.81
N HIS A 301 -4.12 7.02 -8.98
CA HIS A 301 -3.39 8.24 -8.60
C HIS A 301 -2.08 8.48 -9.36
N ILE A 302 -2.12 9.15 -10.51
CA ILE A 302 -0.90 9.74 -11.07
C ILE A 302 -0.74 11.16 -10.51
N ASN A 303 0.36 11.43 -9.80
CA ASN A 303 0.74 12.79 -9.41
C ASN A 303 1.41 13.47 -10.59
N ILE A 304 0.67 14.33 -11.27
CA ILE A 304 1.09 15.02 -12.49
C ILE A 304 1.04 16.50 -12.19
N ILE A 305 2.20 17.05 -11.81
CA ILE A 305 2.65 18.44 -12.00
C ILE A 305 3.98 18.53 -11.23
N CYS A 306 5.09 18.56 -11.96
CA CYS A 306 6.40 18.92 -11.43
C CYS A 306 6.57 20.44 -11.54
N GLN A 307 5.88 21.21 -10.69
CA GLN A 307 6.18 22.64 -10.51
C GLN A 307 6.89 22.83 -9.17
N ALA A 308 8.18 23.17 -9.25
CA ALA A 308 9.15 23.24 -8.13
C ALA A 308 9.40 21.90 -7.40
N PRO A 309 10.43 21.11 -7.77
CA PRO A 309 10.77 19.86 -7.06
C PRO A 309 11.08 20.09 -5.57
N ASN A 310 11.53 21.29 -5.20
CA ASN A 310 11.96 21.66 -3.84
C ASN A 310 10.82 21.69 -2.80
N LYS A 311 9.54 21.64 -3.22
CA LYS A 311 8.41 21.70 -2.29
C LYS A 311 7.79 20.34 -1.97
N PHE A 312 8.09 19.28 -2.73
CA PHE A 312 7.41 18.00 -2.62
C PHE A 312 8.23 16.93 -1.89
N ASN A 313 7.63 16.31 -0.89
CA ASN A 313 8.18 15.20 -0.12
C ASN A 313 7.83 13.85 -0.75
N TRP A 314 8.73 13.37 -1.62
CA TRP A 314 8.62 12.07 -2.28
C TRP A 314 9.10 10.88 -1.41
N THR A 315 9.25 11.05 -0.10
CA THR A 315 9.82 10.00 0.78
C THR A 315 9.00 8.71 0.77
N GLY A 316 9.61 7.62 0.29
CA GLY A 316 8.94 6.32 0.14
C GLY A 316 8.04 6.22 -1.08
N VAL A 317 8.33 6.99 -2.13
CA VAL A 317 7.81 6.84 -3.50
C VAL A 317 8.96 6.33 -4.36
N LEU A 318 8.69 5.38 -5.26
CA LEU A 318 9.67 4.90 -6.24
C LEU A 318 10.04 5.99 -7.26
N PRO A 319 11.17 5.87 -7.99
CA PRO A 319 11.46 6.73 -9.14
C PRO A 319 10.25 6.83 -10.09
N ARG A 320 9.92 8.05 -10.54
CA ARG A 320 8.64 8.39 -11.21
C ARG A 320 8.19 7.36 -12.25
N LYS A 321 9.10 6.96 -13.16
CA LYS A 321 8.82 5.99 -14.24
C LYS A 321 8.36 4.64 -13.68
N THR A 322 9.11 4.07 -12.73
CA THR A 322 8.79 2.80 -12.07
C THR A 322 7.51 2.91 -11.24
N TYR A 323 7.34 4.00 -10.49
CA TYR A 323 6.14 4.23 -9.67
C TYR A 323 4.85 4.23 -10.51
N ILE A 324 4.85 5.01 -11.60
CA ILE A 324 3.68 5.12 -12.50
C ILE A 324 3.43 3.80 -13.21
N SER A 325 4.48 3.11 -13.70
CA SER A 325 4.33 1.83 -14.38
C SER A 325 3.75 0.74 -13.47
N ASN A 326 4.24 0.62 -12.23
CA ASN A 326 3.72 -0.34 -11.26
C ASN A 326 2.26 0.00 -10.90
N LEU A 327 1.97 1.26 -10.57
CA LEU A 327 0.62 1.70 -10.20
C LEU A 327 -0.43 1.40 -11.29
N LEU A 328 -0.11 1.69 -12.54
CA LEU A 328 -1.03 1.46 -13.66
C LEU A 328 -1.25 -0.03 -13.93
N LYS A 329 -0.20 -0.85 -13.80
CA LYS A 329 -0.28 -2.31 -13.90
C LYS A 329 -1.11 -2.91 -12.76
N ASP A 330 -0.93 -2.43 -11.54
CA ASP A 330 -1.68 -2.89 -10.36
C ASP A 330 -3.16 -2.51 -10.47
N LEU A 331 -3.46 -1.29 -10.94
CA LEU A 331 -4.82 -0.83 -11.20
C LEU A 331 -5.48 -1.68 -12.29
N ASP A 332 -4.85 -1.82 -13.47
CA ASP A 332 -5.38 -2.64 -14.57
C ASP A 332 -5.65 -4.08 -14.12
N THR A 333 -4.71 -4.68 -13.39
CA THR A 333 -4.88 -6.04 -12.81
C THR A 333 -6.07 -6.09 -11.85
N ALA A 334 -6.23 -5.11 -10.98
CA ALA A 334 -7.34 -5.04 -10.02
C ALA A 334 -8.71 -4.77 -10.68
N LEU A 335 -8.75 -4.10 -11.83
CA LEU A 335 -9.98 -3.86 -12.60
C LEU A 335 -10.38 -5.10 -13.42
N LYS A 336 -9.41 -5.77 -14.06
CA LYS A 336 -9.60 -7.02 -14.82
C LYS A 336 -10.01 -8.21 -13.94
N THR A 337 -9.43 -8.33 -12.74
CA THR A 337 -9.75 -9.42 -11.81
C THR A 337 -11.03 -9.19 -11.01
N SER A 338 -11.58 -7.98 -11.04
CA SER A 338 -12.80 -7.62 -10.30
C SER A 338 -14.06 -8.23 -10.90
N LYS A 339 -14.82 -8.91 -10.04
CA LYS A 339 -16.19 -9.39 -10.28
C LYS A 339 -17.28 -8.42 -9.78
N ALA A 340 -16.90 -7.21 -9.34
CA ALA A 340 -17.87 -6.19 -8.93
C ALA A 340 -18.69 -5.73 -10.15
N ALA A 341 -19.99 -5.54 -9.95
CA ALA A 341 -20.90 -5.05 -11.00
C ALA A 341 -20.63 -3.58 -11.31
N TRP A 342 -20.38 -2.78 -10.27
CA TRP A 342 -19.97 -1.39 -10.39
C TRP A 342 -18.48 -1.23 -10.05
N LYS A 343 -17.73 -0.52 -10.88
CA LYS A 343 -16.31 -0.22 -10.68
C LYS A 343 -16.11 1.29 -10.82
N ILE A 344 -15.64 1.95 -9.78
CA ILE A 344 -15.36 3.38 -9.76
C ILE A 344 -13.86 3.57 -9.54
N VAL A 345 -13.24 4.50 -10.27
CA VAL A 345 -11.85 4.88 -10.04
C VAL A 345 -11.79 6.28 -9.45
N VAL A 346 -10.99 6.45 -8.39
CA VAL A 346 -10.84 7.71 -7.66
C VAL A 346 -9.40 8.19 -7.77
N GLY A 347 -9.21 9.38 -8.34
CA GLY A 347 -7.94 10.08 -8.39
C GLY A 347 -8.04 11.46 -7.77
N HIS A 348 -6.94 12.21 -7.73
CA HIS A 348 -6.95 13.59 -7.25
C HIS A 348 -7.12 14.57 -8.42
N HIS A 349 -6.20 14.52 -9.38
CA HIS A 349 -6.24 15.35 -10.58
C HIS A 349 -7.36 14.90 -11.55
N PRO A 350 -7.97 15.83 -12.30
CA PRO A 350 -8.99 15.53 -13.31
C PRO A 350 -8.39 14.88 -14.57
N ILE A 351 -9.05 13.84 -15.09
CA ILE A 351 -8.77 13.38 -16.47
C ILE A 351 -9.33 14.40 -17.46
N ARG A 352 -10.61 14.77 -17.27
CA ARG A 352 -11.32 15.83 -17.98
C ARG A 352 -11.77 16.92 -17.02
N SER A 353 -11.68 18.19 -17.40
CA SER A 353 -12.22 19.32 -16.64
C SER A 353 -12.32 20.60 -17.48
N ILE A 354 -13.42 21.35 -17.36
CA ILE A 354 -13.55 22.75 -17.79
C ILE A 354 -13.13 23.75 -16.69
N GLY A 355 -12.74 23.24 -15.51
CA GLY A 355 -12.19 24.02 -14.41
C GLY A 355 -10.81 24.63 -14.71
N LYS A 356 -10.32 25.47 -13.79
CA LYS A 356 -9.12 26.31 -13.97
C LYS A 356 -7.85 25.54 -14.41
N GLN A 357 -7.67 24.29 -13.98
CA GLN A 357 -6.51 23.47 -14.34
C GLN A 357 -6.67 22.76 -15.69
N GLY A 358 -7.88 22.68 -16.25
CA GLY A 358 -8.18 21.96 -17.48
C GLY A 358 -8.03 20.43 -17.37
N ASP A 359 -7.88 19.78 -18.52
CA ASP A 359 -7.58 18.36 -18.63
C ASP A 359 -6.12 18.04 -18.26
N THR A 360 -5.89 16.98 -17.47
CA THR A 360 -4.51 16.54 -17.17
C THR A 360 -3.99 15.64 -18.30
N LYS A 361 -3.19 16.20 -19.23
CA LYS A 361 -2.63 15.51 -20.40
C LYS A 361 -2.04 14.13 -20.11
N GLU A 362 -1.17 14.00 -19.11
CA GLU A 362 -0.51 12.73 -18.80
C GLU A 362 -1.47 11.71 -18.14
N LEU A 363 -2.65 12.13 -17.63
CA LEU A 363 -3.75 11.21 -17.29
C LEU A 363 -4.52 10.74 -18.54
N LEU A 364 -4.78 11.63 -19.49
CA LEU A 364 -5.38 11.28 -20.79
C LEU A 364 -4.53 10.25 -21.54
N GLU A 365 -3.20 10.39 -21.52
CA GLU A 365 -2.29 9.46 -22.19
C GLU A 365 -2.15 8.11 -21.48
N LYS A 366 -2.12 8.08 -20.14
CA LYS A 366 -1.65 6.93 -19.37
C LYS A 366 -2.72 6.22 -18.54
N LEU A 367 -3.72 6.94 -18.06
CA LEU A 367 -4.80 6.38 -17.23
C LEU A 367 -6.06 6.11 -18.05
N LEU A 368 -6.50 7.07 -18.87
CA LEU A 368 -7.76 6.96 -19.62
C LEU A 368 -7.85 5.67 -20.47
N PRO A 369 -6.83 5.25 -21.23
CA PRO A 369 -6.91 4.02 -22.03
C PRO A 369 -7.10 2.75 -21.17
N ILE A 370 -6.61 2.75 -19.93
CA ILE A 370 -6.82 1.65 -18.98
C ILE A 370 -8.26 1.65 -18.46
N LEU A 371 -8.84 2.82 -18.21
CA LEU A 371 -10.24 2.94 -17.78
C LEU A 371 -11.20 2.52 -18.89
N GLU A 372 -10.94 2.93 -20.13
CA GLU A 372 -11.73 2.53 -21.31
C GLU A 372 -11.63 1.02 -21.58
N ALA A 373 -10.41 0.46 -21.60
CA ALA A 373 -10.20 -0.97 -21.80
C ALA A 373 -10.84 -1.84 -20.70
N ASN A 374 -11.02 -1.29 -19.49
CA ASN A 374 -11.71 -1.94 -18.38
C ASN A 374 -13.20 -1.55 -18.26
N LYS A 375 -13.74 -0.76 -19.19
CA LYS A 375 -15.13 -0.28 -19.23
C LYS A 375 -15.59 0.35 -17.92
N ILE A 376 -14.77 1.25 -17.36
CA ILE A 376 -15.04 1.91 -16.09
C ILE A 376 -16.11 3.01 -16.29
N PRO A 377 -17.29 2.91 -15.64
CA PRO A 377 -18.36 3.89 -15.84
C PRO A 377 -18.09 5.27 -15.22
N ILE A 378 -17.35 5.37 -14.11
CA ILE A 378 -17.19 6.63 -13.37
C ILE A 378 -15.74 6.84 -12.91
N TYR A 379 -15.20 8.03 -13.17
CA TYR A 379 -13.97 8.55 -12.58
C TYR A 379 -14.27 9.78 -11.69
N ILE A 380 -13.94 9.67 -10.39
CA ILE A 380 -14.17 10.75 -9.41
C ILE A 380 -12.83 11.43 -9.05
N ASN A 381 -12.82 12.76 -9.01
CA ASN A 381 -11.62 13.56 -8.74
C ASN A 381 -11.88 14.80 -7.84
N GLY A 382 -10.83 15.56 -7.55
CA GLY A 382 -10.85 16.83 -6.80
C GLY A 382 -9.99 17.87 -7.53
N HIS A 383 -9.05 18.49 -6.82
CA HIS A 383 -7.98 19.37 -7.34
C HIS A 383 -8.44 20.72 -7.91
N ASN A 384 -9.45 20.72 -8.80
CA ASN A 384 -10.21 21.90 -9.14
C ASN A 384 -11.22 22.19 -8.02
N HIS A 385 -11.23 23.41 -7.52
CA HIS A 385 -12.10 23.83 -6.40
C HIS A 385 -13.53 24.14 -6.86
N CYS A 386 -14.15 23.16 -7.51
CA CYS A 386 -15.51 23.17 -8.03
C CYS A 386 -16.20 21.81 -7.85
N LEU A 387 -17.49 21.80 -8.15
CA LEU A 387 -18.27 20.59 -8.42
C LEU A 387 -18.54 20.57 -9.92
N GLU A 388 -18.42 19.42 -10.58
CA GLU A 388 -18.51 19.27 -12.02
C GLU A 388 -18.96 17.86 -12.39
N HIS A 389 -19.72 17.72 -13.47
CA HIS A 389 -20.01 16.44 -14.10
C HIS A 389 -19.89 16.59 -15.63
N ILE A 390 -19.07 15.77 -16.26
CA ILE A 390 -18.90 15.70 -17.72
C ILE A 390 -19.28 14.29 -18.18
N ASN A 391 -20.30 14.20 -19.04
CA ASN A 391 -20.87 12.95 -19.55
C ASN A 391 -21.01 12.89 -21.09
N ASN A 392 -20.64 13.95 -21.82
CA ASN A 392 -20.73 14.01 -23.29
C ASN A 392 -19.35 14.11 -23.95
N THR A 393 -18.50 13.11 -23.71
CA THR A 393 -17.09 13.07 -24.17
C THR A 393 -16.86 12.15 -25.38
N GLY A 394 -17.92 11.55 -25.94
CA GLY A 394 -17.83 10.51 -26.96
C GLY A 394 -17.39 9.13 -26.44
N ILE A 395 -17.23 8.98 -25.12
CA ILE A 395 -16.82 7.74 -24.45
C ILE A 395 -17.73 7.46 -23.24
N SER A 396 -17.83 6.21 -22.82
CA SER A 396 -18.80 5.78 -21.79
C SER A 396 -18.38 6.05 -20.33
N ILE A 397 -17.52 7.04 -20.08
CA ILE A 397 -16.98 7.34 -18.75
C ILE A 397 -17.51 8.69 -18.29
N GLU A 398 -18.24 8.70 -17.18
CA GLU A 398 -18.62 9.92 -16.46
C GLU A 398 -17.43 10.44 -15.65
N PHE A 399 -17.04 11.70 -15.90
CA PHE A 399 -16.02 12.39 -15.11
C PHE A 399 -16.69 13.32 -14.12
N VAL A 400 -16.44 13.10 -12.82
CA VAL A 400 -17.07 13.89 -11.75
C VAL A 400 -16.02 14.52 -10.85
N THR A 401 -16.01 15.84 -10.79
CA THR A 401 -15.12 16.64 -9.95
C THR A 401 -15.86 17.00 -8.66
N SER A 402 -15.22 16.77 -7.51
CA SER A 402 -15.79 16.98 -6.18
C SER A 402 -14.85 17.75 -5.24
N GLY A 403 -14.06 18.70 -5.77
CA GLY A 403 -13.11 19.52 -5.02
C GLY A 403 -13.73 20.72 -4.28
N GLY A 404 -15.04 20.69 -4.00
CA GLY A 404 -15.77 21.81 -3.40
C GLY A 404 -15.59 22.00 -1.88
N GLY A 405 -14.76 21.18 -1.21
CA GLY A 405 -14.69 21.04 0.25
C GLY A 405 -14.26 22.29 1.04
N GLN A 406 -13.76 23.32 0.36
CA GLN A 406 -13.33 24.61 0.92
C GLN A 406 -14.13 25.82 0.36
N GLY A 407 -15.31 25.62 -0.22
CA GLY A 407 -16.08 26.79 -0.69
C GLY A 407 -17.34 26.56 -1.51
N ARG A 408 -17.61 25.35 -2.04
CA ARG A 408 -18.74 25.11 -2.96
C ARG A 408 -19.62 23.89 -2.63
N GLY A 409 -19.18 22.97 -1.76
CA GLY A 409 -19.98 21.81 -1.33
C GLY A 409 -19.27 20.46 -1.48
N ALA A 410 -20.04 19.39 -1.45
CA ALA A 410 -19.56 18.00 -1.62
C ALA A 410 -20.53 17.24 -2.55
N THR A 411 -20.02 16.27 -3.33
CA THR A 411 -20.85 15.49 -4.26
C THR A 411 -21.39 14.23 -3.59
N LEU A 412 -22.68 13.96 -3.81
CA LEU A 412 -23.38 12.77 -3.33
C LEU A 412 -23.49 11.72 -4.43
N TYR A 413 -23.33 10.43 -4.06
CA TYR A 413 -23.58 9.29 -4.95
C TYR A 413 -24.53 8.29 -4.28
N ILE A 414 -25.48 7.79 -5.09
CA ILE A 414 -26.44 6.76 -4.73
C ILE A 414 -26.29 5.66 -5.79
N MET A 415 -25.89 4.46 -5.38
CA MET A 415 -25.67 3.32 -6.28
C MET A 415 -26.65 2.18 -5.95
N THR A 416 -27.34 1.65 -6.95
CA THR A 416 -28.35 0.58 -6.82
C THR A 416 -27.92 -0.69 -7.56
N ASP A 417 -28.21 -1.86 -6.99
CA ASP A 417 -27.99 -3.16 -7.63
C ASP A 417 -29.20 -3.57 -8.49
N THR A 418 -29.13 -3.26 -9.78
CA THR A 418 -30.19 -3.59 -10.77
C THR A 418 -30.34 -5.09 -11.04
N ARG A 419 -29.55 -5.96 -10.39
CA ARG A 419 -29.70 -7.43 -10.46
C ARG A 419 -30.73 -7.97 -9.46
N THR A 420 -31.44 -7.08 -8.76
CA THR A 420 -32.47 -7.41 -7.75
C THR A 420 -33.86 -6.87 -8.10
N THR A 421 -34.04 -6.40 -9.35
CA THR A 421 -35.30 -5.97 -9.96
C THR A 421 -35.61 -6.84 -11.17
#